data_AF-A0A1C4ZQV5-F1
#
_entry.id   AF-A0A1C4ZQV5-F1
#
_cell.length_a   1.000
_cell.length_b   1.000
_cell.length_c   1.000
_cell.angle_alpha   90.00
_cell.angle_beta   90.00
_cell.angle_gamma   90.00
#
_symmetry.space_group_name_H-M   'P 1'
#
loop_
_entity.id
_entity.type
_entity.pdbx_description
1 polymer ?
#
loop_
_entity_poly.entity_id
_entity_poly.type
_entity_poly.pdbx_seq_one_letter_code
_entity_poly.pdbx_strand_id
1 'polypeptide(L)'
;MPPTDLLRVRDLVPDFLACARRSGPPESWTSRYLAGHPDVVRALRRDGDWSDATGVASVLDGLRDRAADLAARAETVRAALPDAVAAVAGALGWSGDGGPVECVVLVGLNQANGWAGELNGRYALFLAVEQLGPPEDLDLLVRHEAAHVVHDRGAAIRDWPEHGVANALFTEGLATQVTAELDTGRPDEAYLWFGRPGHRRWLDECRRRWPEILRRVRADLGATDADHHAPYFLMRDSPLAGGLPKRCGYLVGLTAVRRLRRHYTLKDLSTWPLPRVRAEMAEALTDLPPPRRS
;
A
#
# COMPACT_ATOMS: atom_id res chain seq x y z
N MET A 1 -22.94 -5.30 15.65
CA MET A 1 -22.74 -4.78 14.28
C MET A 1 -21.55 -3.84 14.33
N PRO A 2 -20.57 -3.94 13.42
CA PRO A 2 -19.51 -2.94 13.34
C PRO A 2 -20.15 -1.56 13.09
N PRO A 3 -19.59 -0.47 13.65
CA PRO A 3 -20.12 0.85 13.38
C PRO A 3 -20.04 1.11 11.88
N THR A 4 -21.19 1.37 11.25
CA THR A 4 -21.32 1.71 9.82
C THR A 4 -20.62 3.02 9.45
N ASP A 5 -20.11 3.76 10.45
CA ASP A 5 -19.58 5.10 10.30
C ASP A 5 -18.05 5.14 10.16
N LEU A 6 -17.38 3.97 10.13
CA LEU A 6 -15.92 3.89 9.99
C LEU A 6 -15.40 4.10 8.56
N LEU A 7 -16.27 4.03 7.56
CA LEU A 7 -15.89 4.01 6.15
C LEU A 7 -16.81 4.91 5.32
N ARG A 8 -16.21 5.70 4.43
CA ARG A 8 -16.91 6.38 3.34
C ARG A 8 -16.29 5.96 2.01
N VAL A 9 -17.11 5.45 1.10
CA VAL A 9 -16.65 5.02 -0.22
C VAL A 9 -17.11 6.01 -1.29
N ARG A 10 -16.17 6.48 -2.10
CA ARG A 10 -16.39 7.21 -3.35
C ARG A 10 -16.05 6.28 -4.52
N ASP A 11 -17.06 5.81 -5.23
CA ASP A 11 -16.89 4.94 -6.40
C ASP A 11 -16.92 5.76 -7.68
N LEU A 12 -15.79 5.78 -8.38
CA LEU A 12 -15.57 6.51 -9.64
C LEU A 12 -15.56 5.57 -10.86
N VAL A 13 -15.78 4.26 -10.67
CA VAL A 13 -15.85 3.32 -11.79
C VAL A 13 -17.04 3.62 -12.71
N PRO A 14 -18.25 3.97 -12.22
CA PRO A 14 -19.35 4.40 -13.09
C PRO A 14 -18.99 5.59 -13.98
N ASP A 15 -18.28 6.59 -13.43
CA ASP A 15 -17.86 7.79 -14.16
C ASP A 15 -16.86 7.44 -15.27
N PHE A 16 -15.94 6.51 -14.98
CA PHE A 16 -15.04 5.95 -15.99
C PHE A 16 -15.82 5.27 -17.12
N LEU A 17 -16.77 4.39 -16.78
CA LEU A 17 -17.54 3.63 -17.77
C LEU A 17 -18.43 4.54 -18.62
N ALA A 18 -19.01 5.59 -18.04
CA ALA A 18 -19.76 6.60 -18.77
C ALA A 18 -18.87 7.36 -19.78
N CYS A 19 -17.65 7.71 -19.37
CA CYS A 19 -16.66 8.32 -20.25
C CYS A 19 -16.22 7.37 -21.38
N ALA A 20 -15.98 6.10 -21.06
CA ALA A 20 -15.48 5.10 -22.01
C ALA A 20 -16.49 4.75 -23.13
N ARG A 21 -17.80 4.90 -22.88
CA ARG A 21 -18.88 4.66 -23.85
C ARG A 21 -19.07 5.79 -24.87
N ARG A 22 -18.59 7.01 -24.60
CA ARG A 22 -18.80 8.14 -25.51
C ARG A 22 -17.91 8.01 -26.76
N SER A 23 -18.53 8.01 -27.93
CA SER A 23 -17.83 8.06 -29.22
C SER A 23 -17.24 9.46 -29.48
N GLY A 24 -16.01 9.55 -29.97
CA GLY A 24 -15.36 10.81 -30.34
C GLY A 24 -13.83 10.73 -30.25
N PRO A 25 -13.09 11.74 -30.76
CA PRO A 25 -11.64 11.76 -30.65
C PRO A 25 -11.20 11.77 -29.17
N PRO A 26 -10.04 11.16 -28.86
CA PRO A 26 -9.47 11.23 -27.52
C PRO A 26 -8.98 12.65 -27.24
N GLU A 27 -9.88 13.54 -26.78
CA GLU A 27 -9.43 14.58 -25.85
C GLU A 27 -8.78 13.89 -24.66
N SER A 28 -7.82 14.55 -24.00
CA SER A 28 -7.15 13.98 -22.84
C SER A 28 -8.20 13.40 -21.89
N TRP A 29 -8.23 12.07 -21.73
CA TRP A 29 -9.23 11.39 -20.92
C TRP A 29 -9.17 11.88 -19.46
N THR A 30 -7.99 12.32 -19.01
CA THR A 30 -7.79 13.00 -17.73
C THR A 30 -8.69 14.24 -17.61
N SER A 31 -8.90 14.97 -18.71
CA SER A 31 -9.81 16.11 -18.81
C SER A 31 -11.29 15.74 -18.91
N ARG A 32 -11.67 14.46 -19.09
CA ARG A 32 -13.08 14.03 -19.18
C ARG A 32 -13.54 13.16 -18.02
N TYR A 33 -12.78 12.13 -17.67
CA TYR A 33 -13.06 11.27 -16.53
C TYR A 33 -12.71 11.96 -15.21
N LEU A 34 -11.47 12.41 -15.05
CA LEU A 34 -11.03 12.99 -13.78
C LEU A 34 -11.30 14.50 -13.63
N ALA A 35 -11.83 15.17 -14.66
CA ALA A 35 -12.18 16.59 -14.55
C ALA A 35 -13.26 16.85 -13.48
N GLY A 36 -14.14 15.89 -13.22
CA GLY A 36 -15.09 15.95 -12.10
C GLY A 36 -14.46 15.68 -10.72
N HIS A 37 -13.19 15.26 -10.68
CA HIS A 37 -12.50 14.78 -9.49
C HIS A 37 -11.09 15.39 -9.36
N PRO A 38 -10.95 16.73 -9.34
CA PRO A 38 -9.64 17.39 -9.30
C PRO A 38 -8.81 17.04 -8.05
N ASP A 39 -9.47 16.68 -6.95
CA ASP A 39 -8.84 16.15 -5.76
C ASP A 39 -8.17 14.79 -5.99
N VAL A 40 -8.83 13.88 -6.71
CA VAL A 40 -8.27 12.58 -7.09
C VAL A 40 -7.17 12.72 -8.15
N VAL A 41 -7.28 13.67 -9.09
CA VAL A 41 -6.19 13.99 -10.04
C VAL A 41 -4.91 14.36 -9.31
N ARG A 42 -5.00 15.21 -8.28
CA ARG A 42 -3.83 15.63 -7.51
C ARG A 42 -3.18 14.45 -6.81
N ALA A 43 -3.98 13.57 -6.21
CA ALA A 43 -3.47 12.35 -5.58
C ALA A 43 -2.78 11.43 -6.61
N LEU A 44 -3.41 11.23 -7.78
CA LEU A 44 -2.86 10.43 -8.87
C LEU A 44 -1.60 11.00 -9.50
N ARG A 45 -1.36 12.31 -9.43
CA ARG A 45 -0.19 12.99 -10.04
C ARG A 45 0.94 13.29 -9.05
N ARG A 46 0.81 12.88 -7.79
CA ARG A 46 1.77 13.22 -6.74
C ARG A 46 3.22 12.86 -7.11
N ASP A 47 3.44 11.68 -7.70
CA ASP A 47 4.78 11.20 -8.00
C ASP A 47 5.27 11.52 -9.43
N GLY A 48 4.63 12.49 -10.10
CA GLY A 48 4.98 12.95 -11.46
C GLY A 48 3.79 12.91 -12.43
N ASP A 49 4.02 13.19 -13.72
CA ASP A 49 3.03 12.92 -14.75
C ASP A 49 3.09 11.42 -15.10
N TRP A 50 2.04 10.70 -14.68
CA TRP A 50 1.92 9.26 -14.87
C TRP A 50 1.49 9.02 -16.32
N SER A 51 2.48 8.70 -17.15
CA SER A 51 2.42 8.42 -18.61
C SER A 51 2.16 9.59 -19.56
N ASP A 52 2.84 9.55 -20.72
CA ASP A 52 2.53 10.42 -21.84
C ASP A 52 1.13 10.11 -22.42
N ALA A 53 0.57 11.04 -23.18
CA ALA A 53 -0.79 10.93 -23.71
C ALA A 53 -1.02 9.67 -24.57
N THR A 54 0.03 9.13 -25.18
CA THR A 54 -0.03 7.94 -26.04
C THR A 54 -0.13 6.66 -25.21
N GLY A 55 0.62 6.55 -24.12
CA GLY A 55 0.53 5.44 -23.16
C GLY A 55 -0.84 5.36 -22.50
N VAL A 56 -1.41 6.50 -22.09
CA VAL A 56 -2.76 6.58 -21.53
C VAL A 56 -3.81 6.08 -22.52
N ALA A 57 -3.74 6.50 -23.79
CA ALA A 57 -4.70 6.08 -24.81
C ALA A 57 -4.70 4.56 -25.02
N SER A 58 -3.53 3.93 -25.10
CA SER A 58 -3.41 2.48 -25.26
C SER A 58 -3.98 1.70 -24.07
N VAL A 59 -3.77 2.17 -22.84
CA VAL A 59 -4.35 1.55 -21.64
C VAL A 59 -5.87 1.66 -21.68
N LEU A 60 -6.40 2.81 -22.07
CA LEU A 60 -7.83 3.06 -22.11
C LEU A 60 -8.58 2.20 -23.11
N ASP A 61 -8.03 2.02 -24.32
CA ASP A 61 -8.66 1.15 -25.32
C ASP A 61 -8.73 -0.30 -24.80
N GLY A 62 -7.66 -0.80 -24.15
CA GLY A 62 -7.68 -2.13 -23.52
C GLY A 62 -8.66 -2.25 -22.34
N LEU A 63 -8.97 -1.16 -21.64
CA LEU A 63 -9.91 -1.15 -20.53
C LEU A 63 -11.38 -0.99 -20.98
N ARG A 64 -11.63 -0.39 -22.15
CA ARG A 64 -12.99 -0.23 -22.69
C ARG A 64 -13.69 -1.58 -22.87
N ASP A 65 -12.97 -2.57 -23.39
CA ASP A 65 -13.49 -3.92 -23.62
C ASP A 65 -13.67 -4.72 -22.32
N ARG A 66 -13.19 -4.21 -21.20
CA ARG A 66 -13.29 -4.82 -19.86
C ARG A 66 -14.39 -4.20 -18.98
N ALA A 67 -15.30 -3.41 -19.55
CA ALA A 67 -16.31 -2.66 -18.79
C ALA A 67 -17.08 -3.49 -17.74
N ALA A 68 -17.54 -4.69 -18.11
CA ALA A 68 -18.27 -5.58 -17.20
C ALA A 68 -17.38 -6.13 -16.07
N ASP A 69 -16.12 -6.49 -16.39
CA ASP A 69 -15.12 -6.95 -15.41
C ASP A 69 -14.78 -5.83 -14.41
N LEU A 70 -14.57 -4.60 -14.86
CA LEU A 70 -14.29 -3.45 -13.99
C LEU A 70 -15.45 -3.16 -13.04
N ALA A 71 -16.69 -3.18 -13.55
CA ALA A 71 -17.88 -2.98 -12.72
C ALA A 71 -18.03 -4.09 -11.66
N ALA A 72 -17.85 -5.36 -12.06
CA ALA A 72 -17.92 -6.50 -11.14
C ALA A 72 -16.84 -6.40 -10.05
N ARG A 73 -15.60 -6.03 -10.40
CA ARG A 73 -14.51 -5.82 -9.44
C ARG A 73 -14.79 -4.68 -8.48
N ALA A 74 -15.35 -3.57 -8.96
CA ALA A 74 -15.77 -2.46 -8.11
C ALA A 74 -16.80 -2.93 -7.07
N GLU A 75 -17.82 -3.67 -7.50
CA GLU A 75 -18.82 -4.26 -6.58
C GLU A 75 -18.17 -5.19 -5.54
N THR A 76 -17.30 -6.12 -5.97
CA THR A 76 -16.60 -7.03 -5.07
C THR A 76 -15.79 -6.28 -4.01
N VAL A 77 -15.03 -5.25 -4.41
CA VAL A 77 -14.24 -4.42 -3.49
C VAL A 77 -15.12 -3.69 -2.49
N ARG A 78 -16.19 -3.04 -2.96
CA ARG A 78 -17.10 -2.30 -2.09
C ARG A 78 -17.79 -3.19 -1.09
N ALA A 79 -18.09 -4.44 -1.45
CA ALA A 79 -18.65 -5.42 -0.53
C ALA A 79 -17.65 -5.85 0.55
N ALA A 80 -16.36 -5.98 0.22
CA ALA A 80 -15.32 -6.42 1.17
C ALA A 80 -14.82 -5.29 2.10
N LEU A 81 -14.88 -4.03 1.64
CA LEU A 81 -14.30 -2.88 2.34
C LEU A 81 -14.79 -2.69 3.80
N PRO A 82 -16.10 -2.73 4.11
CA PRO A 82 -16.57 -2.48 5.48
C PRO A 82 -15.96 -3.44 6.51
N ASP A 83 -15.95 -4.74 6.22
CA ASP A 83 -15.44 -5.76 7.13
C ASP A 83 -13.93 -5.67 7.27
N ALA A 84 -13.21 -5.43 6.17
CA ALA A 84 -11.76 -5.25 6.20
C ALA A 84 -11.36 -4.02 7.03
N VAL A 85 -12.02 -2.88 6.82
CA VAL A 85 -11.75 -1.64 7.58
C VAL A 85 -12.10 -1.81 9.05
N ALA A 86 -13.23 -2.44 9.37
CA ALA A 86 -13.62 -2.70 10.76
C ALA A 86 -12.63 -3.63 11.46
N ALA A 87 -12.15 -4.68 10.78
CA ALA A 87 -11.16 -5.61 11.32
C ALA A 87 -9.81 -4.91 11.60
N VAL A 88 -9.34 -4.09 10.67
CA VAL A 88 -8.11 -3.29 10.84
C VAL A 88 -8.26 -2.27 11.96
N ALA A 89 -9.39 -1.55 12.01
CA ALA A 89 -9.69 -0.60 13.07
C ALA A 89 -9.65 -1.29 14.45
N GLY A 90 -10.27 -2.46 14.57
CA GLY A 90 -10.23 -3.27 15.78
C GLY A 90 -8.81 -3.72 16.16
N ALA A 91 -8.03 -4.20 15.19
CA ALA A 91 -6.65 -4.65 15.42
C ALA A 91 -5.72 -3.51 15.89
N LEU A 92 -5.89 -2.31 15.33
CA LEU A 92 -5.11 -1.13 15.70
C LEU A 92 -5.73 -0.32 16.85
N GLY A 93 -6.88 -0.74 17.37
CA GLY A 93 -7.57 -0.09 18.48
C GLY A 93 -8.14 1.30 18.17
N TRP A 94 -8.47 1.57 16.91
CA TRP A 94 -9.09 2.82 16.44
C TRP A 94 -10.62 2.73 16.46
N SER A 95 -11.26 3.75 17.03
CA SER A 95 -12.72 3.80 17.27
C SER A 95 -13.52 4.60 16.23
N GLY A 96 -12.86 5.22 15.24
CA GLY A 96 -13.50 6.17 14.32
C GLY A 96 -13.15 7.64 14.60
N ASP A 97 -12.36 7.91 15.64
CA ASP A 97 -11.93 9.26 16.02
C ASP A 97 -11.21 9.95 14.85
N GLY A 98 -11.60 11.18 14.52
CA GLY A 98 -11.13 11.90 13.33
C GLY A 98 -11.93 11.62 12.05
N GLY A 99 -13.03 10.88 12.14
CA GLY A 99 -13.95 10.61 11.04
C GLY A 99 -13.58 9.39 10.19
N PRO A 100 -14.43 8.98 9.24
CA PRO A 100 -14.28 7.72 8.52
C PRO A 100 -12.97 7.63 7.74
N VAL A 101 -12.56 6.39 7.47
CA VAL A 101 -11.64 6.06 6.38
C VAL A 101 -12.32 6.46 5.08
N GLU A 102 -11.71 7.40 4.36
CA GLU A 102 -12.13 7.74 3.01
C GLU A 102 -11.52 6.72 2.05
N CYS A 103 -12.34 6.11 1.19
CA CYS A 103 -11.90 5.17 0.18
C CYS A 103 -12.37 5.60 -1.20
N VAL A 104 -11.46 5.71 -2.16
CA VAL A 104 -11.75 5.96 -3.57
C VAL A 104 -11.56 4.67 -4.34
N VAL A 105 -12.65 4.13 -4.89
CA VAL A 105 -12.60 3.02 -5.85
C VAL A 105 -12.62 3.61 -7.24
N LEU A 106 -11.59 3.36 -8.04
CA LEU A 106 -11.39 4.04 -9.32
C LEU A 106 -10.77 3.12 -10.38
N VAL A 107 -10.66 3.64 -11.60
CA VAL A 107 -9.76 3.10 -12.61
C VAL A 107 -8.47 3.92 -12.60
N GLY A 108 -7.37 3.29 -12.19
CA GLY A 108 -6.07 3.92 -11.92
C GLY A 108 -5.07 3.90 -13.08
N LEU A 109 -5.50 3.54 -14.29
CA LEU A 109 -4.68 3.45 -15.50
C LEU A 109 -3.45 2.52 -15.39
N ASN A 110 -3.60 1.39 -14.71
CA ASN A 110 -2.51 0.42 -14.52
C ASN A 110 -1.28 0.98 -13.77
N GLN A 111 -1.43 2.08 -13.04
CA GLN A 111 -0.31 2.71 -12.34
C GLN A 111 0.01 2.05 -10.99
N ALA A 112 -1.03 1.67 -10.24
CA ALA A 112 -0.93 0.97 -8.97
C ALA A 112 -2.16 0.06 -8.80
N ASN A 113 -2.10 -0.92 -7.90
CA ASN A 113 -3.24 -1.74 -7.50
C ASN A 113 -4.05 -1.09 -6.35
N GLY A 114 -3.34 -0.57 -5.35
CA GLY A 114 -3.91 0.21 -4.26
C GLY A 114 -2.82 0.99 -3.56
N TRP A 115 -3.19 2.08 -2.90
CA TRP A 115 -2.29 2.88 -2.08
C TRP A 115 -3.07 3.69 -1.04
N ALA A 116 -2.40 4.07 0.05
CA ALA A 116 -2.85 5.14 0.93
C ALA A 116 -2.19 6.47 0.52
N GLY A 117 -2.97 7.54 0.41
CA GLY A 117 -2.49 8.84 -0.06
C GLY A 117 -3.32 10.00 0.46
N GLU A 118 -2.83 11.23 0.33
CA GLU A 118 -3.59 12.41 0.75
C GLU A 118 -4.77 12.69 -0.21
N LEU A 119 -5.95 12.91 0.38
CA LEU A 119 -7.17 13.37 -0.28
C LEU A 119 -7.80 14.47 0.58
N ASN A 120 -7.71 15.72 0.09
CA ASN A 120 -8.27 16.90 0.77
C ASN A 120 -7.76 17.06 2.21
N GLY A 121 -6.44 16.97 2.41
CA GLY A 121 -5.80 17.15 3.73
C GLY A 121 -5.94 15.95 4.68
N ARG A 122 -6.46 14.81 4.21
CA ARG A 122 -6.59 13.58 5.01
C ARG A 122 -6.03 12.39 4.25
N TYR A 123 -5.47 11.43 4.96
CA TYR A 123 -5.05 10.17 4.35
C TYR A 123 -6.27 9.32 4.00
N ALA A 124 -6.30 8.82 2.77
CA ALA A 124 -7.39 8.08 2.16
C ALA A 124 -6.85 6.84 1.43
N LEU A 125 -7.70 5.82 1.34
CA LEU A 125 -7.46 4.61 0.59
C LEU A 125 -7.84 4.82 -0.87
N PHE A 126 -6.99 4.38 -1.80
CA PHE A 126 -7.29 4.34 -3.22
C PHE A 126 -7.13 2.92 -3.73
N LEU A 127 -8.11 2.42 -4.48
CA LEU A 127 -8.12 1.06 -5.04
C LEU A 127 -8.42 1.13 -6.54
N ALA A 128 -7.44 0.73 -7.35
CA ALA A 128 -7.53 0.74 -8.81
C ALA A 128 -8.03 -0.62 -9.31
N VAL A 129 -9.31 -0.69 -9.69
CA VAL A 129 -10.02 -1.96 -9.89
C VAL A 129 -9.43 -2.82 -11.01
N GLU A 130 -8.77 -2.21 -11.99
CA GLU A 130 -8.18 -2.91 -13.13
C GLU A 130 -6.90 -3.68 -12.81
N GLN A 131 -6.24 -3.36 -11.68
CA GLN A 131 -4.99 -3.94 -11.20
C GLN A 131 -5.17 -4.88 -10.01
N LEU A 132 -6.41 -5.05 -9.53
CA LEU A 132 -6.71 -5.95 -8.42
C LEU A 132 -6.49 -7.41 -8.81
N GLY A 133 -5.97 -8.17 -7.86
CA GLY A 133 -5.82 -9.62 -7.99
C GLY A 133 -7.16 -10.35 -8.09
N PRO A 134 -7.14 -11.68 -8.00
CA PRO A 134 -8.38 -12.44 -7.88
C PRO A 134 -9.06 -12.15 -6.52
N PRO A 135 -10.38 -12.36 -6.39
CA PRO A 135 -11.13 -11.98 -5.19
C PRO A 135 -10.57 -12.52 -3.87
N GLU A 136 -9.99 -13.73 -3.87
CA GLU A 136 -9.39 -14.38 -2.71
C GLU A 136 -8.17 -13.67 -2.14
N ASP A 137 -7.53 -12.79 -2.90
CA ASP A 137 -6.35 -12.03 -2.49
C ASP A 137 -6.66 -10.54 -2.27
N LEU A 138 -7.87 -10.11 -2.63
CA LEU A 138 -8.30 -8.72 -2.50
C LEU A 138 -8.25 -8.24 -1.05
N ASP A 139 -8.71 -9.09 -0.14
CA ASP A 139 -8.69 -8.83 1.30
C ASP A 139 -7.30 -8.49 1.83
N LEU A 140 -6.24 -9.10 1.27
CA LEU A 140 -4.86 -8.83 1.69
C LEU A 140 -4.47 -7.38 1.38
N LEU A 141 -4.75 -6.94 0.15
CA LEU A 141 -4.46 -5.57 -0.27
C LEU A 141 -5.31 -4.57 0.51
N VAL A 142 -6.62 -4.80 0.62
CA VAL A 142 -7.52 -3.88 1.32
C VAL A 142 -7.13 -3.72 2.79
N ARG A 143 -6.82 -4.82 3.49
CA ARG A 143 -6.37 -4.76 4.89
C ARG A 143 -5.04 -4.03 5.03
N HIS A 144 -4.08 -4.27 4.13
CA HIS A 144 -2.78 -3.60 4.14
C HIS A 144 -2.92 -2.09 3.98
N GLU A 145 -3.64 -1.65 2.94
CA GLU A 145 -3.79 -0.23 2.67
C GLU A 145 -4.68 0.47 3.72
N ALA A 146 -5.71 -0.21 4.24
CA ALA A 146 -6.50 0.29 5.36
C ALA A 146 -5.64 0.47 6.63
N ALA A 147 -4.67 -0.42 6.86
CA ALA A 147 -3.77 -0.31 8.01
C ALA A 147 -2.91 0.96 7.95
N HIS A 148 -2.46 1.38 6.76
CA HIS A 148 -1.79 2.67 6.58
C HIS A 148 -2.69 3.86 6.94
N VAL A 149 -3.94 3.87 6.47
CA VAL A 149 -4.88 4.97 6.78
C VAL A 149 -5.20 5.03 8.27
N VAL A 150 -5.42 3.89 8.91
CA VAL A 150 -5.71 3.84 10.36
C VAL A 150 -4.47 4.20 11.18
N HIS A 151 -3.28 3.77 10.77
CA HIS A 151 -2.02 4.16 11.40
C HIS A 151 -1.78 5.68 11.34
N ASP A 152 -2.12 6.32 10.23
CA ASP A 152 -2.07 7.79 10.13
C ASP A 152 -2.95 8.49 11.19
N ARG A 153 -4.08 7.88 11.59
CA ARG A 153 -4.95 8.46 12.64
C ARG A 153 -4.30 8.45 14.02
N GLY A 154 -3.43 7.48 14.30
CA GLY A 154 -2.73 7.36 15.58
C GLY A 154 -1.41 8.12 15.64
N ALA A 155 -0.69 8.23 14.52
CA ALA A 155 0.71 8.67 14.51
C ALA A 155 1.03 9.79 13.50
N ALA A 156 0.04 10.26 12.72
CA ALA A 156 0.20 11.27 11.68
C ALA A 156 1.35 10.93 10.71
N ILE A 157 1.40 9.68 10.24
CA ILE A 157 2.50 9.17 9.41
C ILE A 157 2.65 9.92 8.09
N ARG A 158 1.60 10.59 7.60
CA ARG A 158 1.67 11.47 6.43
C ARG A 158 2.64 12.64 6.59
N ASP A 159 2.91 13.06 7.82
CA ASP A 159 3.84 14.16 8.14
C ASP A 159 5.29 13.66 8.26
N TRP A 160 5.53 12.35 8.15
CA TRP A 160 6.87 11.77 8.22
C TRP A 160 7.60 11.93 6.87
N PRO A 161 8.95 11.88 6.85
CA PRO A 161 9.70 11.97 5.61
C PRO A 161 9.30 10.86 4.62
N GLU A 162 8.80 11.25 3.46
CA GLU A 162 8.25 10.36 2.44
C GLU A 162 9.20 9.22 2.05
N HIS A 163 10.50 9.51 1.98
CA HIS A 163 11.53 8.53 1.61
C HIS A 163 12.41 8.12 2.79
N GLY A 164 11.92 8.27 4.03
CA GLY A 164 12.65 7.84 5.21
C GLY A 164 12.69 6.31 5.34
N VAL A 165 13.91 5.75 5.36
CA VAL A 165 14.11 4.30 5.41
C VAL A 165 13.54 3.70 6.70
N ALA A 166 13.81 4.29 7.86
CA ALA A 166 13.28 3.81 9.14
C ALA A 166 11.75 3.79 9.18
N ASN A 167 11.08 4.86 8.71
CA ASN A 167 9.63 4.88 8.71
C ASN A 167 9.04 3.94 7.68
N ALA A 168 9.57 3.87 6.46
CA ALA A 168 9.07 2.95 5.44
C ALA A 168 9.16 1.49 5.91
N LEU A 169 10.26 1.08 6.56
CA LEU A 169 10.36 -0.25 7.18
C LEU A 169 9.25 -0.49 8.20
N PHE A 170 8.99 0.50 9.06
CA PHE A 170 8.01 0.38 10.13
C PHE A 170 6.58 0.40 9.61
N THR A 171 6.21 1.35 8.76
CA THR A 171 4.85 1.50 8.24
C THR A 171 4.47 0.30 7.37
N GLU A 172 5.32 -0.11 6.44
CA GLU A 172 5.08 -1.30 5.63
C GLU A 172 5.08 -2.58 6.47
N GLY A 173 6.03 -2.70 7.40
CA GLY A 173 6.08 -3.83 8.32
C GLY A 173 4.83 -3.96 9.19
N LEU A 174 4.30 -2.84 9.69
CA LEU A 174 3.08 -2.80 10.50
C LEU A 174 1.85 -3.15 9.69
N ALA A 175 1.68 -2.54 8.51
CA ALA A 175 0.58 -2.86 7.62
C ALA A 175 0.56 -4.35 7.24
N THR A 176 1.72 -4.91 6.87
CA THR A 176 1.84 -6.33 6.55
C THR A 176 1.59 -7.23 7.76
N GLN A 177 2.05 -6.85 8.96
CA GLN A 177 1.83 -7.63 10.18
C GLN A 177 0.35 -7.61 10.62
N VAL A 178 -0.34 -6.48 10.50
CA VAL A 178 -1.79 -6.38 10.75
C VAL A 178 -2.53 -7.32 9.81
N THR A 179 -2.21 -7.27 8.51
CA THR A 179 -2.80 -8.18 7.52
C THR A 179 -2.56 -9.64 7.85
N ALA A 180 -1.35 -10.00 8.28
CA ALA A 180 -1.01 -11.38 8.66
C ALA A 180 -1.70 -11.87 9.95
N GLU A 181 -1.99 -10.98 10.91
CA GLU A 181 -2.78 -11.33 12.11
C GLU A 181 -4.28 -11.47 11.80
N LEU A 182 -4.79 -10.76 10.79
CA LEU A 182 -6.19 -10.82 10.37
C LEU A 182 -6.50 -11.94 9.36
N ASP A 183 -5.53 -12.33 8.53
CA ASP A 183 -5.64 -13.45 7.59
C ASP A 183 -4.55 -14.48 7.89
N THR A 184 -4.83 -15.44 8.77
CA THR A 184 -3.82 -16.41 9.21
C THR A 184 -3.65 -17.58 8.24
N GLY A 185 -2.44 -18.14 8.19
CA GLY A 185 -2.16 -19.41 7.50
C GLY A 185 -1.56 -19.29 6.11
N ARG A 186 -1.24 -18.08 5.64
CA ARG A 186 -0.51 -17.88 4.39
C ARG A 186 1.01 -17.74 4.64
N PRO A 187 1.86 -18.07 3.66
CA PRO A 187 3.30 -17.85 3.79
C PRO A 187 3.64 -16.36 3.63
N ASP A 188 4.81 -15.94 4.12
CA ASP A 188 5.23 -14.53 4.14
C ASP A 188 5.20 -13.87 2.75
N GLU A 189 5.60 -14.59 1.70
CA GLU A 189 5.57 -14.07 0.33
C GLU A 189 4.15 -13.70 -0.13
N ALA A 190 3.10 -14.33 0.39
CA ALA A 190 1.73 -13.99 0.05
C ALA A 190 1.34 -12.62 0.63
N TYR A 191 1.74 -12.30 1.85
CA TYR A 191 1.47 -10.98 2.44
C TYR A 191 2.31 -9.88 1.77
N LEU A 192 3.56 -10.17 1.42
CA LEU A 192 4.51 -9.20 0.83
C LEU A 192 4.22 -8.89 -0.66
N TRP A 193 3.47 -9.79 -1.33
CA TRP A 193 3.11 -9.68 -2.74
C TRP A 193 1.61 -9.80 -3.00
N PHE A 194 0.78 -9.62 -1.97
CA PHE A 194 -0.68 -9.61 -2.05
C PHE A 194 -1.24 -10.82 -2.81
N GLY A 195 -0.82 -12.02 -2.40
CA GLY A 195 -1.27 -13.30 -2.93
C GLY A 195 -0.72 -13.69 -4.32
N ARG A 196 0.00 -12.78 -5.00
CA ARG A 196 0.58 -13.09 -6.31
C ARG A 196 1.52 -14.31 -6.21
N PRO A 197 1.35 -15.33 -7.06
CA PRO A 197 2.18 -16.52 -7.03
C PRO A 197 3.60 -16.25 -7.56
N GLY A 198 4.54 -17.16 -7.27
CA GLY A 198 5.88 -17.15 -7.88
C GLY A 198 6.97 -16.40 -7.10
N HIS A 199 6.65 -15.82 -5.94
CA HIS A 199 7.63 -15.04 -5.14
C HIS A 199 8.45 -15.84 -4.13
N ARG A 200 8.34 -17.18 -4.13
CA ARG A 200 9.15 -18.03 -3.24
C ARG A 200 10.65 -17.88 -3.49
N ARG A 201 11.07 -17.83 -4.75
CA ARG A 201 12.48 -17.65 -5.13
C ARG A 201 13.05 -16.32 -4.62
N TRP A 202 12.25 -15.26 -4.70
CA TRP A 202 12.59 -13.95 -4.15
C TRP A 202 12.81 -14.03 -2.63
N LEU A 203 11.89 -14.67 -1.90
CA LEU A 203 12.01 -14.82 -0.45
C LEU A 203 13.26 -15.63 -0.07
N ASP A 204 13.54 -16.72 -0.79
CA ASP A 204 14.73 -17.53 -0.56
C ASP A 204 16.02 -16.75 -0.87
N GLU A 205 16.00 -15.86 -1.86
CA GLU A 205 17.13 -14.96 -2.16
C GLU A 205 17.34 -13.94 -1.06
N CYS A 206 16.28 -13.29 -0.58
CA CYS A 206 16.35 -12.37 0.56
C CYS A 206 16.92 -13.08 1.80
N ARG A 207 16.50 -14.32 2.08
CA ARG A 207 17.04 -15.12 3.20
C ARG A 207 18.52 -15.43 3.02
N ARG A 208 18.96 -15.83 1.81
CA ARG A 208 20.39 -16.10 1.54
C ARG A 208 21.26 -14.86 1.71
N ARG A 209 20.77 -13.69 1.30
CA ARG A 209 21.49 -12.40 1.36
C ARG A 209 21.17 -11.58 2.61
N TRP A 210 20.51 -12.17 3.60
CA TRP A 210 20.01 -11.46 4.77
C TRP A 210 21.09 -10.65 5.52
N PRO A 211 22.31 -11.17 5.78
CA PRO A 211 23.35 -10.38 6.43
C PRO A 211 23.75 -9.12 5.64
N GLU A 212 23.80 -9.22 4.31
CA GLU A 212 24.11 -8.10 3.43
C GLU A 212 22.97 -7.07 3.45
N ILE A 213 21.73 -7.52 3.29
CA ILE A 213 20.52 -6.67 3.33
C ILE A 213 20.49 -5.89 4.64
N LEU A 214 20.62 -6.57 5.79
CA LEU A 214 20.56 -5.91 7.09
C LEU A 214 21.70 -4.92 7.31
N ARG A 215 22.93 -5.28 6.94
CA ARG A 215 24.07 -4.36 7.05
C ARG A 215 23.81 -3.07 6.29
N ARG A 216 23.25 -3.16 5.10
CA ARG A 216 22.95 -2.02 4.23
C ARG A 216 21.76 -1.20 4.73
N VAL A 217 20.66 -1.85 5.09
CA VAL A 217 19.50 -1.18 5.69
C VAL A 217 19.89 -0.43 6.97
N ARG A 218 20.75 -1.01 7.82
CA ARG A 218 21.24 -0.34 9.04
C ARG A 218 22.10 0.88 8.73
N ALA A 219 22.94 0.82 7.70
CA ALA A 219 23.75 1.96 7.27
C ALA A 219 22.86 3.13 6.78
N ASP A 220 21.77 2.80 6.09
CA ASP A 220 20.87 3.78 5.48
C ASP A 220 19.66 4.13 6.36
N LEU A 221 19.58 3.61 7.60
CA LEU A 221 18.37 3.69 8.42
C LEU A 221 17.91 5.14 8.67
N GLY A 222 18.87 6.05 8.81
CA GLY A 222 18.61 7.49 9.01
C GLY A 222 18.36 8.27 7.72
N ALA A 223 18.52 7.67 6.54
CA ALA A 223 18.34 8.35 5.26
C ALA A 223 16.88 8.69 5.01
N THR A 224 16.64 9.82 4.33
CA THR A 224 15.29 10.35 4.04
C THR A 224 15.12 10.80 2.59
N ASP A 225 16.08 10.49 1.73
CA ASP A 225 16.08 10.80 0.32
C ASP A 225 15.67 9.59 -0.55
N ALA A 226 15.22 9.89 -1.77
CA ALA A 226 14.72 8.89 -2.71
C ALA A 226 15.78 7.86 -3.13
N ASP A 227 17.05 8.25 -3.16
CA ASP A 227 18.14 7.39 -3.66
C ASP A 227 18.41 6.24 -2.70
N HIS A 228 18.42 6.49 -1.39
CA HIS A 228 18.56 5.45 -0.36
C HIS A 228 17.26 4.67 -0.12
N HIS A 229 16.10 5.27 -0.38
CA HIS A 229 14.82 4.57 -0.30
C HIS A 229 14.64 3.54 -1.42
N ALA A 230 15.00 3.91 -2.66
CA ALA A 230 14.72 3.12 -3.85
C ALA A 230 15.22 1.65 -3.81
N PRO A 231 16.45 1.35 -3.35
CA PRO A 231 16.97 -0.02 -3.24
C PRO A 231 16.08 -0.99 -2.47
N TYR A 232 15.34 -0.49 -1.49
CA TYR A 232 14.64 -1.34 -0.52
C TYR A 232 13.15 -1.47 -0.80
N PHE A 233 12.53 -0.49 -1.48
CA PHE A 233 11.07 -0.41 -1.58
C PHE A 233 10.53 -0.32 -3.02
N LEU A 234 11.36 0.00 -4.02
CA LEU A 234 10.88 0.18 -5.39
C LEU A 234 11.21 -1.02 -6.29
N MET A 235 10.42 -1.18 -7.35
CA MET A 235 10.65 -2.20 -8.40
C MET A 235 11.59 -1.71 -9.52
N ARG A 236 11.97 -0.44 -9.50
CA ARG A 236 12.92 0.14 -10.46
C ARG A 236 14.36 -0.12 -10.04
N ASP A 237 15.26 -0.10 -11.01
CA ASP A 237 16.69 -0.20 -10.72
C ASP A 237 17.15 1.08 -10.02
N SER A 238 18.04 0.92 -9.03
CA SER A 238 18.70 2.02 -8.35
C SER A 238 20.21 1.80 -8.47
N PRO A 239 21.01 2.85 -8.76
CA PRO A 239 22.47 2.77 -8.73
C PRO A 239 23.00 2.28 -7.38
N LEU A 240 22.30 2.63 -6.30
CA LEU A 240 22.64 2.18 -4.96
C LEU A 240 22.21 0.74 -4.71
N ALA A 241 21.31 0.13 -5.48
CA ALA A 241 20.78 -1.21 -5.17
C ALA A 241 21.86 -2.30 -5.12
N GLY A 242 22.96 -2.19 -5.89
CA GLY A 242 24.06 -3.17 -5.83
C GLY A 242 23.60 -4.62 -6.05
N GLY A 243 22.53 -4.80 -6.84
CA GLY A 243 21.91 -6.09 -7.12
C GLY A 243 21.07 -6.68 -5.99
N LEU A 244 20.79 -5.98 -4.88
CA LEU A 244 19.89 -6.47 -3.83
C LEU A 244 18.53 -6.90 -4.42
N PRO A 245 17.87 -7.92 -3.83
CA PRO A 245 16.52 -8.28 -4.25
C PRO A 245 15.59 -7.06 -4.14
N LYS A 246 14.89 -6.74 -5.23
CA LYS A 246 13.93 -5.63 -5.27
C LYS A 246 12.91 -5.77 -4.14
N ARG A 247 12.51 -4.66 -3.53
CA ARG A 247 11.55 -4.64 -2.41
C ARG A 247 11.98 -5.42 -1.16
N CYS A 248 13.27 -5.72 -0.96
CA CYS A 248 13.71 -6.48 0.23
C CYS A 248 13.43 -5.77 1.57
N GLY A 249 13.25 -4.44 1.55
CA GLY A 249 12.87 -3.64 2.71
C GLY A 249 11.54 -4.08 3.33
N TYR A 250 10.57 -4.54 2.53
CA TYR A 250 9.30 -5.06 3.04
C TYR A 250 9.50 -6.28 3.96
N LEU A 251 10.41 -7.20 3.58
CA LEU A 251 10.71 -8.37 4.42
C LEU A 251 11.44 -7.97 5.70
N VAL A 252 12.36 -7.00 5.62
CA VAL A 252 13.06 -6.46 6.79
C VAL A 252 12.08 -5.79 7.75
N GLY A 253 11.19 -4.94 7.22
CA GLY A 253 10.13 -4.26 7.97
C GLY A 253 9.22 -5.25 8.68
N LEU A 254 8.67 -6.23 7.96
CA LEU A 254 7.83 -7.29 8.55
C LEU A 254 8.57 -8.05 9.67
N THR A 255 9.83 -8.42 9.45
CA THR A 255 10.62 -9.17 10.43
C THR A 255 10.91 -8.33 11.68
N ALA A 256 11.23 -7.04 11.51
CA ALA A 256 11.48 -6.11 12.60
C ALA A 256 10.20 -5.83 13.41
N VAL A 257 9.08 -5.55 12.75
CA VAL A 257 7.79 -5.32 13.42
C VAL A 257 7.31 -6.57 14.15
N ARG A 258 7.50 -7.77 13.59
CA ARG A 258 7.21 -9.02 14.32
C ARG A 258 8.04 -9.18 15.59
N ARG A 259 9.28 -8.70 15.61
CA ARG A 259 10.11 -8.68 16.82
C ARG A 259 9.53 -7.70 17.84
N LEU A 260 9.19 -6.47 17.43
CA LEU A 260 8.57 -5.47 18.29
C LEU A 260 7.22 -5.95 18.85
N ARG A 261 6.40 -6.62 18.01
CA ARG A 261 5.09 -7.16 18.35
C ARG A 261 5.11 -8.20 19.47
N ARG A 262 6.27 -8.79 19.79
CA ARG A 262 6.44 -9.67 20.97
C ARG A 262 6.38 -8.93 22.30
N HIS A 263 6.61 -7.62 22.28
CA HIS A 263 6.69 -6.77 23.47
C HIS A 263 5.62 -5.68 23.48
N TYR A 264 5.06 -5.34 22.32
CA TYR A 264 4.07 -4.30 22.14
C TYR A 264 2.84 -4.82 21.41
N THR A 265 1.67 -4.27 21.72
CA THR A 265 0.45 -4.57 20.95
C THR A 265 0.45 -3.81 19.62
N LEU A 266 -0.37 -4.25 18.65
CA LEU A 266 -0.54 -3.50 17.39
C LEU A 266 -1.05 -2.07 17.63
N LYS A 267 -1.93 -1.91 18.63
CA LYS A 267 -2.41 -0.59 19.09
C LYS A 267 -1.28 0.28 19.63
N ASP A 268 -0.35 -0.28 20.41
CA ASP A 268 0.79 0.50 20.89
C ASP A 268 1.65 0.95 19.70
N LEU A 269 1.98 0.04 18.79
CA LEU A 269 2.82 0.32 17.62
C LEU A 269 2.21 1.40 16.72
N SER A 270 0.89 1.38 16.48
CA SER A 270 0.21 2.34 15.61
C SER A 270 0.09 3.77 16.18
N THR A 271 0.57 4.00 17.40
CA THR A 271 0.55 5.33 18.05
C THR A 271 1.95 5.91 18.24
N TRP A 272 2.99 5.20 17.78
CA TRP A 272 4.36 5.65 18.00
C TRP A 272 4.71 6.88 17.16
N PRO A 273 5.24 7.95 17.77
CA PRO A 273 5.78 9.05 17.00
C PRO A 273 7.10 8.65 16.33
N LEU A 274 7.45 9.33 15.23
CA LEU A 274 8.64 9.04 14.42
C LEU A 274 9.96 8.88 15.22
N PRO A 275 10.28 9.71 16.23
CA PRO A 275 11.50 9.53 17.02
C PRO A 275 11.58 8.17 17.72
N ARG A 276 10.44 7.68 18.23
CA ARG A 276 10.36 6.35 18.86
C ARG A 276 10.52 5.26 17.83
N VAL A 277 9.84 5.37 16.68
CA VAL A 277 10.00 4.42 15.57
C VAL A 277 11.46 4.29 15.18
N ARG A 278 12.18 5.40 15.01
CA ARG A 278 13.60 5.39 14.64
C ARG A 278 14.47 4.67 15.68
N ALA A 279 14.27 4.96 16.96
CA ALA A 279 15.03 4.33 18.04
C ALA A 279 14.76 2.82 18.13
N GLU A 280 13.49 2.42 18.12
CA GLU A 280 13.07 1.03 18.24
C GLU A 280 13.43 0.20 17.01
N MET A 281 13.36 0.79 15.81
CA MET A 281 13.82 0.14 14.58
C MET A 281 15.35 -0.06 14.58
N ALA A 282 16.12 0.93 15.04
CA ALA A 282 17.57 0.77 15.16
C ALA A 282 17.94 -0.39 16.08
N GLU A 283 17.27 -0.50 17.22
CA GLU A 283 17.48 -1.58 18.18
C GLU A 283 17.02 -2.94 17.64
N ALA A 284 15.81 -3.01 17.06
CA ALA A 284 15.27 -4.23 16.51
C ALA A 284 16.17 -4.85 15.43
N LEU A 285 16.90 -4.01 14.68
CA LEU A 285 17.79 -4.41 13.59
C LEU A 285 19.19 -4.88 14.04
N THR A 286 19.63 -4.62 15.28
CA THR A 286 21.02 -4.87 15.72
C THR A 286 21.46 -6.32 15.55
N ASP A 287 20.56 -7.29 15.70
CA ASP A 287 20.78 -8.72 15.47
C ASP A 287 19.49 -9.39 14.98
N LEU A 288 18.84 -8.82 13.97
CA LEU A 288 17.58 -9.36 13.47
C LEU A 288 17.85 -10.68 12.72
N PRO A 289 17.37 -11.85 13.18
CA PRO A 289 17.62 -13.11 12.49
C PRO A 289 16.85 -13.14 11.16
N PRO A 290 17.29 -13.95 10.18
CA PRO A 290 16.51 -14.13 8.96
C PRO A 290 15.13 -14.70 9.29
N PRO A 291 14.08 -14.31 8.54
CA PRO A 291 12.74 -14.83 8.75
C PRO A 291 12.73 -16.35 8.59
N ARG A 292 12.12 -17.04 9.55
CA ARG A 292 12.06 -18.51 9.61
C ARG A 292 11.40 -19.06 8.34
N ARG A 293 11.75 -20.29 7.97
CA ARG A 293 10.99 -21.04 6.97
C ARG A 293 9.65 -21.41 7.60
N SER A 294 8.59 -20.78 7.10
CA SER A 294 7.21 -21.24 7.23
C SER A 294 7.06 -22.62 6.57
#